data_AF-A0A936AK97-F1
#
_entry.id   AF-A0A936AK97-F1
#
_cell.length_a   1.000
_cell.length_b   1.000
_cell.length_c   1.000
_cell.angle_alpha   90.00
_cell.angle_beta   90.00
_cell.angle_gamma   90.00
#
_symmetry.space_group_name_H-M   'P 1'
#
loop_
_entity.id
_entity.type
_entity.pdbx_description
1 polymer ?
#
loop_
_entity_poly.entity_id
_entity_poly.type
_entity_poly.pdbx_seq_one_letter_code
_entity_poly.pdbx_strand_id
1 'polypeptide(L)'
;MKKLIAIITPVLFLVSCKNVEQFRAPIEALSADWEKATTAVTEVGTMLGAAQSSLASLKDSLMVDPKIAAKMKPEMTASLDSMKTAFMSQTEMIGGMASEVTSFAGSWQEMSTKLAALKEGLASGKLEGDVMAQVNELKTAVMDASTKADGWKSKLDATKAAAMAAYEMYKQKAMVK
;
A
#
# COMPACT_ATOMS: atom_id res chain seq x y z
N MET A 1 57.15 -14.34 50.92
CA MET A 1 57.56 -13.61 49.71
C MET A 1 56.66 -14.01 48.55
N LYS A 2 56.02 -13.04 47.86
CA LYS A 2 55.81 -12.96 46.40
C LYS A 2 55.28 -14.24 45.68
N LYS A 3 54.16 -14.31 44.95
CA LYS A 3 53.39 -13.31 44.18
C LYS A 3 51.98 -13.81 43.85
N LEU A 4 51.05 -12.87 43.73
CA LEU A 4 49.81 -12.98 42.96
C LEU A 4 50.10 -13.26 41.48
N ILE A 5 49.26 -14.07 40.83
CA ILE A 5 48.81 -13.82 39.45
C ILE A 5 47.31 -14.16 39.38
N ALA A 6 46.49 -13.11 39.49
CA ALA A 6 45.12 -13.09 38.98
C ALA A 6 45.18 -12.61 37.53
N ILE A 7 44.80 -13.45 36.56
CA ILE A 7 44.53 -13.00 35.20
C ILE A 7 43.03 -12.73 35.13
N ILE A 8 42.70 -11.48 35.40
CA ILE A 8 41.44 -10.85 35.04
C ILE A 8 41.52 -10.60 33.54
N THR A 9 40.63 -11.19 32.75
CA THR A 9 40.19 -10.56 31.50
C THR A 9 38.74 -10.95 31.24
N PRO A 10 37.83 -9.97 31.38
CA PRO A 10 36.95 -9.68 30.26
C PRO A 10 36.81 -8.16 30.09
N VAL A 11 37.68 -7.56 29.27
CA VAL A 11 37.50 -6.18 28.78
C VAL A 11 37.20 -6.24 27.29
N LEU A 12 36.01 -6.74 26.95
CA LEU A 12 35.47 -6.66 25.58
C LEU A 12 34.00 -6.18 25.54
N PHE A 13 33.36 -5.88 26.67
CA PHE A 13 31.94 -5.52 26.71
C PHE A 13 31.63 -4.03 26.88
N LEU A 14 32.64 -3.15 26.94
CA LEU A 14 32.42 -1.71 27.17
C LEU A 14 32.58 -0.82 25.92
N VAL A 15 32.90 -1.39 24.75
CA VAL A 15 33.08 -0.62 23.50
C VAL A 15 31.83 -0.64 22.60
N SER A 16 30.89 -1.57 22.81
CA SER A 16 29.70 -1.67 21.93
C SER A 16 28.72 -0.52 22.13
N CYS A 17 28.55 0.01 23.34
CA CYS A 17 27.54 1.04 23.63
C CYS A 17 27.86 2.40 22.97
N LYS A 18 29.13 2.80 22.84
CA LYS A 18 29.50 4.08 22.18
C LYS A 18 29.39 4.03 20.66
N ASN A 19 29.58 2.85 20.04
CA ASN A 19 29.57 2.71 18.59
C ASN A 19 28.16 2.57 17.99
N VAL A 20 27.16 2.25 18.80
CA VAL A 20 25.76 2.08 18.36
C VAL A 20 25.00 3.41 18.36
N GLU A 21 25.36 4.32 19.27
CA GLU A 21 24.67 5.60 19.46
C GLU A 21 24.70 6.50 18.21
N GLN A 22 25.76 6.41 17.38
CA GLN A 22 25.84 7.15 16.11
C GLN A 22 24.72 6.79 15.11
N PHE A 23 24.08 5.62 15.27
CA PHE A 23 23.00 5.16 14.40
C PHE A 23 21.61 5.47 14.95
N ARG A 24 21.50 6.00 16.18
CA ARG A 24 20.21 6.31 16.82
C ARG A 24 19.36 7.25 15.95
N ALA A 25 19.88 8.44 15.66
CA ALA A 25 19.13 9.44 14.92
C ALA A 25 18.71 8.96 13.51
N PRO A 26 19.58 8.31 12.71
CA PRO A 26 19.17 7.70 11.45
C PRO A 26 18.05 6.66 11.55
N ILE A 27 18.10 5.77 12.55
CA ILE A 27 17.10 4.70 12.75
C ILE A 27 15.77 5.29 13.26
N GLU A 28 15.82 6.29 14.14
CA GLU A 28 14.62 6.98 14.63
C GLU A 28 13.93 7.77 13.50
N ALA A 29 14.69 8.51 12.69
CA ALA A 29 14.16 9.19 11.52
C ALA A 29 13.54 8.21 10.51
N LEU A 30 14.25 7.12 10.22
CA LEU A 30 13.73 6.06 9.36
C LEU A 30 12.44 5.45 9.92
N SER A 31 12.35 5.23 11.23
CA SER A 31 11.14 4.69 11.88
C SER A 31 9.94 5.62 11.69
N ALA A 32 10.13 6.93 11.87
CA ALA A 32 9.08 7.91 11.69
C ALA A 32 8.60 7.97 10.22
N ASP A 33 9.52 7.92 9.26
CA ASP A 33 9.13 7.92 7.84
C ASP A 33 8.50 6.59 7.41
N TRP A 34 8.93 5.47 8.00
CA TRP A 34 8.30 4.16 7.81
C TRP A 34 6.84 4.14 8.27
N GLU A 35 6.55 4.73 9.43
CA GLU A 35 5.20 4.87 9.94
C GLU A 35 4.32 5.70 9.01
N LYS A 36 4.81 6.86 8.52
CA LYS A 36 4.09 7.68 7.54
C LYS A 36 3.77 6.92 6.25
N ALA A 37 4.76 6.22 5.70
CA ALA A 37 4.57 5.41 4.49
C ALA A 37 3.57 4.27 4.71
N THR A 38 3.62 3.62 5.89
CA THR A 38 2.65 2.59 6.28
C THR A 38 1.23 3.14 6.36
N THR A 39 1.06 4.33 6.96
CA THR A 39 -0.23 5.03 7.01
C THR A 39 -0.75 5.32 5.59
N ALA A 40 0.08 5.88 4.71
CA ALA A 40 -0.33 6.20 3.35
C ALA A 40 -0.78 4.96 2.55
N VAL A 41 -0.05 3.85 2.66
CA VAL A 41 -0.42 2.58 2.01
C VAL A 41 -1.71 2.00 2.59
N THR A 42 -1.90 2.09 3.90
CA THR A 42 -3.11 1.62 4.58
C THR A 42 -4.35 2.44 4.20
N GLU A 43 -4.18 3.76 4.06
CA GLU A 43 -5.23 4.66 3.58
C GLU A 43 -5.67 4.27 2.16
N VAL A 44 -4.72 4.00 1.25
CA VAL A 44 -5.04 3.51 -0.10
C VAL A 44 -5.84 2.20 -0.04
N GLY A 45 -5.44 1.25 0.80
CA GLY A 45 -6.19 0.00 1.00
C GLY A 45 -7.63 0.24 1.47
N THR A 46 -7.81 1.17 2.41
CA THR A 46 -9.14 1.57 2.90
C THR A 46 -9.98 2.22 1.80
N MET A 47 -9.39 3.13 1.01
CA MET A 47 -10.06 3.78 -0.11
C MET A 47 -10.45 2.78 -1.20
N LEU A 48 -9.59 1.80 -1.51
CA LEU A 48 -9.89 0.73 -2.46
C LEU A 48 -11.08 -0.10 -1.99
N GLY A 49 -11.10 -0.53 -0.72
CA GLY A 49 -12.23 -1.28 -0.15
C GLY A 49 -13.53 -0.49 -0.25
N ALA A 50 -13.51 0.80 0.13
CA ALA A 50 -14.68 1.66 0.01
C ALA A 50 -15.16 1.83 -1.45
N ALA A 51 -14.24 1.98 -2.39
CA ALA A 51 -14.57 2.09 -3.81
C ALA A 51 -15.16 0.78 -4.37
N GLN A 52 -14.60 -0.37 -4.01
CA GLN A 52 -15.14 -1.68 -4.39
C GLN A 52 -16.57 -1.86 -3.88
N SER A 53 -16.83 -1.57 -2.61
CA SER A 53 -18.18 -1.66 -2.04
C SER A 53 -19.15 -0.69 -2.72
N SER A 54 -18.72 0.56 -2.96
CA SER A 54 -19.55 1.58 -3.61
C SER A 54 -19.87 1.24 -5.06
N LEU A 55 -18.94 0.65 -5.82
CA LEU A 55 -19.18 0.33 -7.23
C LEU A 55 -19.93 -1.00 -7.38
N ALA A 56 -19.74 -1.95 -6.45
CA ALA A 56 -20.52 -3.18 -6.43
C ALA A 56 -22.03 -2.89 -6.27
N SER A 57 -22.41 -1.95 -5.40
CA SER A 57 -23.83 -1.58 -5.25
C SER A 57 -24.41 -0.93 -6.51
N LEU A 58 -23.61 -0.16 -7.26
CA LEU A 58 -24.05 0.44 -8.52
C LEU A 58 -24.14 -0.59 -9.66
N LYS A 59 -23.25 -1.59 -9.67
CA LYS A 59 -23.25 -2.67 -10.67
C LYS A 59 -24.61 -3.36 -10.76
N ASP A 60 -25.27 -3.61 -9.62
CA ASP A 60 -26.58 -4.27 -9.57
C ASP A 60 -27.68 -3.43 -10.23
N SER A 61 -27.52 -2.10 -10.26
CA SER A 61 -28.44 -1.19 -10.94
C SER A 61 -28.17 -1.03 -12.46
N LEU A 62 -27.11 -1.64 -12.98
CA LEU A 62 -26.81 -1.69 -14.43
C LEU A 62 -27.53 -2.85 -15.13
N MET A 63 -28.80 -3.04 -14.78
CA MET A 63 -29.69 -4.00 -15.41
C MET A 63 -30.95 -3.30 -15.92
N VAL A 64 -31.26 -3.51 -17.19
CA VAL A 64 -32.56 -3.12 -17.74
C VAL A 64 -33.53 -4.27 -17.48
N ASP A 65 -34.75 -3.96 -17.04
CA ASP A 65 -35.82 -4.97 -16.94
C ASP A 65 -35.94 -5.73 -18.27
N PRO A 66 -35.87 -7.07 -18.29
CA PRO A 66 -35.92 -7.86 -19.51
C PRO A 66 -37.14 -7.56 -20.40
N LYS A 67 -38.29 -7.21 -19.82
CA LYS A 67 -39.52 -6.85 -20.55
C LYS A 67 -39.43 -5.47 -21.21
N ILE A 68 -38.64 -4.57 -20.63
CA ILE A 68 -38.31 -3.26 -21.23
C ILE A 68 -37.27 -3.47 -22.32
N ALA A 69 -36.20 -4.21 -22.03
CA ALA A 69 -35.13 -4.52 -22.98
C ALA A 69 -35.65 -5.17 -24.27
N ALA A 70 -36.62 -6.10 -24.16
CA ALA A 70 -37.26 -6.75 -25.32
C ALA A 70 -38.01 -5.78 -26.27
N LYS A 71 -38.32 -4.56 -25.80
CA LYS A 71 -39.01 -3.52 -26.58
C LYS A 71 -38.07 -2.42 -27.07
N MET A 72 -36.79 -2.45 -26.65
CA MET A 72 -35.80 -1.46 -27.05
C MET A 72 -35.31 -1.71 -28.48
N LYS A 73 -34.99 -0.62 -29.18
CA LYS A 73 -34.29 -0.73 -30.46
C LYS A 73 -32.90 -1.34 -30.25
N PRO A 74 -32.38 -2.16 -31.19
CA PRO A 74 -31.05 -2.78 -31.06
C PRO A 74 -29.92 -1.77 -30.76
N GLU A 75 -29.98 -0.58 -31.36
CA GLU A 75 -29.01 0.49 -31.14
C GLU A 75 -28.99 1.00 -29.68
N MET A 76 -30.15 1.04 -29.03
CA MET A 76 -30.25 1.45 -27.62
C MET A 76 -29.66 0.38 -26.70
N THR A 77 -29.97 -0.89 -26.96
CA THR A 77 -29.41 -2.03 -26.21
C THR A 77 -27.89 -2.06 -26.35
N ALA A 78 -27.35 -1.94 -27.57
CA ALA A 78 -25.91 -1.91 -27.81
C ALA A 78 -25.21 -0.74 -27.10
N SER A 79 -25.84 0.45 -27.07
CA SER A 79 -25.32 1.60 -26.34
C SER A 79 -25.26 1.36 -24.83
N LEU A 80 -26.29 0.74 -24.24
CA LEU A 80 -26.34 0.43 -22.81
C LEU A 80 -25.32 -0.65 -22.43
N ASP A 81 -25.17 -1.68 -23.26
CA ASP A 81 -24.18 -2.74 -23.05
C ASP A 81 -22.75 -2.20 -23.13
N SER A 82 -22.48 -1.27 -24.04
CA SER A 82 -21.18 -0.59 -24.12
C SER A 82 -20.87 0.21 -22.86
N MET A 83 -21.84 0.98 -22.33
CA MET A 83 -21.68 1.74 -21.08
C MET A 83 -21.49 0.82 -19.87
N LYS A 84 -22.25 -0.28 -19.81
CA LYS A 84 -22.08 -1.31 -18.78
C LYS A 84 -20.69 -1.93 -18.84
N THR A 85 -20.21 -2.27 -20.04
CA THR A 85 -18.86 -2.81 -20.25
C THR A 85 -17.79 -1.82 -19.80
N ALA A 86 -17.95 -0.54 -20.14
CA ALA A 86 -17.05 0.52 -19.70
C ALA A 86 -17.01 0.62 -18.16
N PHE A 87 -18.17 0.62 -17.49
CA PHE A 87 -18.24 0.58 -16.02
C PHE A 87 -17.53 -0.66 -15.45
N MET A 88 -17.83 -1.84 -15.98
CA MET A 88 -17.27 -3.10 -15.51
C MET A 88 -15.74 -3.13 -15.63
N SER A 89 -15.20 -2.63 -16.75
CA SER A 89 -13.75 -2.51 -16.94
C SER A 89 -13.08 -1.64 -15.87
N GLN A 90 -13.73 -0.55 -15.43
CA GLN A 90 -13.21 0.26 -14.33
C GLN A 90 -13.26 -0.48 -12.99
N THR A 91 -14.32 -1.27 -12.73
CA THR A 91 -14.39 -2.10 -11.51
C THR A 91 -13.30 -3.17 -11.47
N GLU A 92 -12.96 -3.76 -12.62
CA GLU A 92 -11.88 -4.73 -12.75
C GLU A 92 -10.51 -4.08 -12.51
N MET A 93 -10.28 -2.86 -13.01
CA MET A 93 -9.06 -2.11 -12.72
C MET A 93 -8.87 -1.83 -11.22
N ILE A 94 -9.95 -1.55 -10.49
CA ILE A 94 -9.91 -1.44 -9.02
C ILE A 94 -9.56 -2.78 -8.37
N GLY A 95 -10.12 -3.89 -8.87
CA GLY A 95 -9.71 -5.23 -8.46
C GLY A 95 -8.20 -5.48 -8.65
N GLY A 96 -7.65 -5.10 -9.80
CA GLY A 96 -6.22 -5.18 -10.08
C GLY A 96 -5.36 -4.35 -9.11
N MET A 97 -5.78 -3.12 -8.81
CA MET A 97 -5.10 -2.28 -7.81
C MET A 97 -5.09 -2.93 -6.42
N ALA A 98 -6.19 -3.58 -6.01
CA ALA A 98 -6.23 -4.29 -4.73
C ALA A 98 -5.23 -5.45 -4.67
N SER A 99 -5.03 -6.18 -5.79
CA SER A 99 -4.00 -7.21 -5.89
C SER A 99 -2.57 -6.63 -5.82
N GLU A 100 -2.32 -5.49 -6.46
CA GLU A 100 -1.03 -4.78 -6.37
C GLU A 100 -0.71 -4.36 -4.93
N VAL A 101 -1.68 -3.75 -4.23
CA VAL A 101 -1.52 -3.33 -2.82
C VAL A 101 -1.28 -4.53 -1.91
N THR A 102 -2.02 -5.61 -2.10
CA THR A 102 -1.84 -6.84 -1.31
C THR A 102 -0.44 -7.45 -1.51
N SER A 103 0.03 -7.48 -2.76
CA SER A 103 1.38 -7.98 -3.08
C SER A 103 2.46 -7.11 -2.45
N PHE A 104 2.28 -5.78 -2.48
CA PHE A 104 3.19 -4.85 -1.83
C PHE A 104 3.20 -5.01 -0.30
N ALA A 105 2.04 -5.24 0.33
CA ALA A 105 1.97 -5.47 1.77
C ALA A 105 2.84 -6.65 2.22
N GLY A 106 2.93 -7.70 1.39
CA GLY A 106 3.85 -8.83 1.61
C GLY A 106 5.31 -8.40 1.68
N SER A 107 5.81 -7.67 0.66
CA SER A 107 7.20 -7.21 0.66
C SER A 107 7.47 -6.15 1.75
N TRP A 108 6.48 -5.31 2.06
CA TRP A 108 6.57 -4.31 3.13
C TRP A 108 6.74 -4.95 4.51
N GLN A 109 6.09 -6.09 4.76
CA GLN A 109 6.22 -6.84 6.01
C GLN A 109 7.63 -7.41 6.21
N GLU A 110 8.26 -7.91 5.14
CA GLU A 110 9.64 -8.39 5.18
C GLU A 110 10.61 -7.25 5.57
N MET A 111 10.46 -6.09 4.94
CA MET A 111 11.29 -4.93 5.27
C MET A 111 11.00 -4.35 6.66
N SER A 112 9.74 -4.41 7.12
CA SER A 112 9.37 -4.03 8.49
C SER A 112 10.09 -4.91 9.53
N THR A 113 10.36 -6.17 9.20
CA THR A 113 11.14 -7.08 10.05
C THR A 113 12.61 -6.62 10.15
N LYS A 114 13.20 -6.15 9.04
CA LYS A 114 14.55 -5.55 9.05
C LYS A 114 14.60 -4.28 9.92
N LEU A 115 13.61 -3.40 9.79
CA LEU A 115 13.51 -2.20 10.63
C LEU A 115 13.37 -2.57 12.12
N ALA A 116 12.56 -3.57 12.45
CA ALA A 116 12.42 -4.06 13.82
C ALA A 116 13.76 -4.56 14.39
N ALA A 117 14.52 -5.34 13.61
CA ALA A 117 15.84 -5.81 13.99
C ALA A 117 16.83 -4.65 14.24
N LEU A 118 16.80 -3.59 13.42
CA LEU A 118 17.59 -2.38 13.67
C LEU A 118 17.20 -1.67 14.97
N LYS A 119 15.90 -1.54 15.26
CA LYS A 119 15.41 -0.94 16.51
C LYS A 119 15.79 -1.76 17.74
N GLU A 120 15.68 -3.08 17.65
CA GLU A 120 16.08 -4.00 18.73
C GLU A 120 17.60 -4.01 18.95
N GLY A 121 18.38 -4.02 17.87
CA GLY A 121 19.84 -3.95 17.94
C GLY A 121 20.31 -2.62 18.54
N LEU A 122 19.64 -1.51 18.21
CA LEU A 122 19.88 -0.20 18.81
C LEU A 122 19.57 -0.22 20.31
N ALA A 123 18.43 -0.78 20.72
CA ALA A 123 18.01 -0.84 22.13
C ALA A 123 18.91 -1.75 22.97
N SER A 124 19.38 -2.86 22.41
CA SER A 124 20.26 -3.82 23.08
C SER A 124 21.75 -3.44 23.03
N GLY A 125 22.11 -2.39 22.28
CA GLY A 125 23.50 -1.98 22.05
C GLY A 125 24.29 -3.00 21.20
N LYS A 126 23.59 -3.80 20.39
CA LYS A 126 24.13 -4.84 19.51
C LYS A 126 23.55 -4.69 18.12
N LEU A 127 24.19 -3.85 17.30
CA LEU A 127 23.90 -3.77 15.87
C LEU A 127 24.87 -4.66 15.11
N GLU A 128 24.34 -5.43 14.16
CA GLU A 128 25.10 -6.37 13.34
C GLU A 128 25.13 -5.94 11.87
N GLY A 129 26.24 -6.25 11.20
CA GLY A 129 26.42 -5.97 9.78
C GLY A 129 26.59 -4.49 9.44
N ASP A 130 26.38 -4.16 8.17
CA ASP A 130 26.45 -2.78 7.67
C ASP A 130 25.14 -2.04 7.94
N VAL A 131 25.05 -1.43 9.12
CA VAL A 131 23.88 -0.69 9.59
C VAL A 131 23.49 0.43 8.64
N MET A 132 24.46 1.18 8.10
CA MET A 132 24.15 2.32 7.22
C MET A 132 23.64 1.86 5.87
N ALA A 133 24.17 0.75 5.32
CA ALA A 133 23.60 0.15 4.13
C ALA A 133 22.15 -0.30 4.35
N GLN A 134 21.84 -0.94 5.49
CA GLN A 134 20.47 -1.34 5.82
C GLN A 134 19.53 -0.14 6.00
N VAL A 135 19.99 0.91 6.68
CA VAL A 135 19.22 2.16 6.82
C VAL A 135 18.92 2.77 5.45
N ASN A 136 19.89 2.81 4.54
CA ASN A 136 19.71 3.37 3.20
C ASN A 136 18.79 2.51 2.31
N GLU A 137 18.89 1.18 2.42
CA GLU A 137 17.97 0.24 1.76
C GLU A 137 16.52 0.54 2.19
N LEU A 138 16.28 0.63 3.50
CA LEU A 138 14.94 0.89 4.04
C LEU A 138 14.44 2.30 3.73
N LYS A 139 15.32 3.31 3.69
CA LYS A 139 14.94 4.65 3.22
C LYS A 139 14.47 4.64 1.76
N THR A 140 15.16 3.88 0.90
CA THR A 140 14.74 3.72 -0.50
C THR A 140 13.38 3.06 -0.57
N ALA A 141 13.14 2.02 0.23
CA ALA A 141 11.84 1.38 0.32
C ALA A 141 10.72 2.33 0.78
N VAL A 142 10.99 3.21 1.74
CA VAL A 142 10.03 4.25 2.19
C VAL A 142 9.67 5.21 1.05
N MET A 143 10.65 5.65 0.26
CA MET A 143 10.42 6.51 -0.90
C MET A 143 9.58 5.81 -1.97
N ASP A 144 9.89 4.54 -2.25
CA ASP A 144 9.14 3.72 -3.19
C ASP A 144 7.70 3.50 -2.71
N ALA A 145 7.50 3.22 -1.43
CA ALA A 145 6.19 3.05 -0.81
C ALA A 145 5.33 4.30 -0.94
N SER A 146 5.91 5.47 -0.65
CA SER A 146 5.22 6.76 -0.75
C SER A 146 4.82 7.05 -2.20
N THR A 147 5.74 6.83 -3.15
CA THR A 147 5.47 7.01 -4.58
C THR A 147 4.36 6.08 -5.07
N LYS A 148 4.38 4.81 -4.65
CA LYS A 148 3.32 3.84 -4.97
C LYS A 148 1.97 4.25 -4.39
N ALA A 149 1.95 4.69 -3.13
CA ALA A 149 0.72 5.13 -2.47
C ALA A 149 0.08 6.31 -3.22
N ASP A 150 0.85 7.33 -3.59
CA ASP A 150 0.36 8.47 -4.37
C ASP A 150 -0.11 8.06 -5.78
N GLY A 151 0.61 7.14 -6.42
CA GLY A 151 0.25 6.58 -7.72
C GLY A 151 -1.07 5.81 -7.67
N TRP A 152 -1.25 4.93 -6.68
CA TRP A 152 -2.49 4.19 -6.48
C TRP A 152 -3.67 5.11 -6.14
N LYS A 153 -3.45 6.12 -5.30
CA LYS A 153 -4.48 7.10 -4.96
C LYS A 153 -4.97 7.83 -6.22
N SER A 154 -4.03 8.34 -7.03
CA SER A 154 -4.35 9.02 -8.29
C SER A 154 -5.08 8.11 -9.27
N LYS A 155 -4.61 6.86 -9.42
CA LYS A 155 -5.22 5.85 -10.30
C LYS A 155 -6.62 5.48 -9.82
N LEU A 156 -6.82 5.35 -8.51
CA LEU A 156 -8.12 5.06 -7.91
C LEU A 156 -9.12 6.19 -8.17
N ASP A 157 -8.74 7.44 -7.93
CA ASP A 157 -9.60 8.60 -8.16
C ASP A 157 -10.03 8.69 -9.63
N ALA A 158 -9.08 8.52 -10.56
CA ALA A 158 -9.37 8.51 -11.99
C ALA A 158 -10.30 7.34 -12.39
N THR A 159 -10.03 6.14 -11.90
CA THR A 159 -10.83 4.94 -12.21
C THR A 159 -12.25 5.07 -11.67
N LYS A 160 -12.40 5.60 -10.45
CA LYS A 160 -13.71 5.88 -9.85
C LYS A 160 -14.47 6.93 -10.64
N ALA A 161 -13.83 8.03 -11.04
CA ALA A 161 -14.46 9.07 -11.84
C ALA A 161 -14.95 8.52 -13.19
N ALA A 162 -14.14 7.70 -13.87
CA ALA A 162 -14.52 7.05 -15.12
C ALA A 162 -15.68 6.06 -14.94
N ALA A 163 -15.67 5.27 -13.87
CA ALA A 163 -16.78 4.37 -13.54
C ALA A 163 -18.08 5.15 -13.34
N MET A 164 -18.04 6.22 -12.54
CA MET A 164 -19.22 7.06 -12.29
C MET A 164 -19.72 7.75 -13.56
N ALA A 165 -18.82 8.20 -14.44
CA ALA A 165 -19.21 8.79 -15.72
C ALA A 165 -19.95 7.77 -16.60
N ALA A 166 -19.44 6.54 -16.72
CA ALA A 166 -20.11 5.47 -17.45
C ALA A 166 -21.47 5.12 -16.84
N TYR A 167 -21.56 5.10 -15.52
CA TYR A 167 -22.79 4.85 -14.78
C TYR A 167 -23.87 5.93 -15.03
N GLU A 168 -23.49 7.21 -14.98
CA GLU A 168 -24.43 8.31 -15.22
C GLU A 168 -24.89 8.35 -16.68
N MET A 169 -24.00 8.08 -17.64
CA MET A 169 -24.40 7.92 -19.05
C MET A 169 -25.39 6.78 -19.23
N TYR A 170 -25.14 5.63 -18.58
CA TYR A 170 -26.06 4.50 -18.60
C TYR A 170 -27.44 4.90 -18.07
N LYS A 171 -27.52 5.54 -16.90
CA LYS A 171 -28.79 5.99 -16.31
C LYS A 171 -29.54 6.92 -17.25
N GLN A 172 -28.86 7.95 -17.78
CA GLN A 172 -29.48 8.91 -18.69
C GLN A 172 -30.04 8.18 -19.91
N LYS A 173 -29.27 7.28 -20.51
CA LYS A 173 -29.67 6.54 -21.71
C LYS A 173 -30.81 5.56 -21.43
N ALA A 174 -30.82 4.91 -20.26
CA ALA A 174 -31.85 3.95 -19.85
C ALA A 174 -33.20 4.62 -19.54
N MET A 175 -33.21 5.92 -19.22
CA MET A 175 -34.43 6.71 -18.95
C MET A 175 -35.06 7.32 -20.21
N VAL A 176 -34.36 7.35 -21.34
CA VAL A 176 -34.91 7.84 -22.62
C VAL A 176 -35.86 6.76 -23.17
N LYS A 177 -37.16 7.04 -23.10
CA LYS A 177 -38.25 6.22 -23.67
C LYS A 177 -38.29 6.30 -25.19
#